data_AF-A0A258Y3G3-F1
#
_entry.id   AF-A0A258Y3G3-F1
#
_cell.length_a   1.000
_cell.length_b   1.000
_cell.length_c   1.000
_cell.angle_alpha   90.00
_cell.angle_beta   90.00
_cell.angle_gamma   90.00
#
_symmetry.space_group_name_H-M   'P 1'
#
loop_
_entity.id
_entity.type
_entity.pdbx_description
1 polymer ?
#
loop_
_entity_poly.entity_id
_entity_poly.type
_entity_poly.pdbx_seq_one_letter_code
_entity_poly.pdbx_strand_id
1 'polypeptide(L)' 'LLANKLPQPQSNYQYQLWAMVDGKPVDAGMISDCAGLCKLKNIPRAEAFAITLETMGGSPAPNMDQLLVLGKVG' A
#
# COMPACT_ATOMS: atom_id res chain seq x y z
N LEU A 1 1.93 -5.73 -8.15
CA LEU A 1 2.36 -4.32 -8.07
C LEU A 1 3.83 -4.25 -8.43
N LEU A 2 4.24 -3.38 -9.36
CA LEU A 2 5.65 -3.17 -9.67
C LEU A 2 6.19 -2.09 -8.73
N ALA A 3 6.83 -2.50 -7.63
CA ALA A 3 7.42 -1.59 -6.64
C ALA A 3 8.50 -0.65 -7.24
N ASN A 4 9.08 -1.03 -8.38
CA ASN A 4 10.16 -0.31 -9.07
C ASN A 4 9.74 1.04 -9.68
N LYS A 5 8.46 1.45 -9.57
CA LYS A 5 7.98 2.76 -10.04
C LYS A 5 7.75 3.77 -8.91
N LEU A 6 7.89 3.37 -7.66
CA LEU A 6 7.76 4.28 -6.52
C LEU A 6 9.12 4.92 -6.23
N PRO A 7 9.16 6.23 -5.89
CA PRO A 7 10.41 6.86 -5.48
C PRO A 7 10.96 6.19 -4.22
N GLN A 8 12.26 6.25 -3.98
CA GLN A 8 12.81 5.68 -2.76
C GLN A 8 12.33 6.48 -1.53
N PRO A 9 11.70 5.84 -0.53
CA PRO A 9 11.25 6.58 0.65
C PRO A 9 12.45 7.02 1.50
N GLN A 10 12.33 8.14 2.20
CA GLN A 10 13.33 8.60 3.18
C GLN A 10 13.47 7.59 4.32
N SER A 11 14.60 7.56 5.03
CA SER A 11 14.94 6.51 6.01
C SER A 11 13.92 6.27 7.15
N ASN A 12 13.04 7.24 7.42
CA ASN A 12 12.00 7.15 8.47
C ASN A 12 10.59 6.86 7.92
N TYR A 13 10.48 6.62 6.61
CA TYR A 13 9.22 6.33 5.95
C TYR A 13 9.31 5.04 5.16
N GLN A 14 8.16 4.40 4.96
CA GLN A 14 7.99 3.21 4.15
C GLN A 14 6.63 3.25 3.46
N TYR A 15 6.51 2.53 2.37
CA TYR A 15 5.23 2.42 1.68
C TYR A 15 4.36 1.35 2.32
N GLN A 16 3.07 1.64 2.45
CA GLN A 16 2.06 0.67 2.85
C GLN A 16 1.04 0.50 1.73
N LEU A 17 0.67 -0.74 1.46
CA LEU A 17 -0.40 -1.08 0.54
C LEU A 17 -1.68 -1.30 1.32
N TRP A 18 -2.76 -0.79 0.75
CA TRP A 18 -4.11 -0.93 1.25
C TRP A 18 -4.99 -1.54 0.17
N ALA A 19 -5.94 -2.36 0.58
CA ALA A 19 -7.05 -2.78 -0.26
C ALA A 19 -8.34 -2.19 0.28
N MET A 20 -9.20 -1.70 -0.61
CA MET A 20 -10.54 -1.25 -0.26
C MET A 20 -11.47 -2.45 -0.30
N VAL A 21 -12.07 -2.78 0.84
CA VAL A 21 -13.04 -3.88 0.98
C VAL A 21 -14.28 -3.34 1.67
N ASP A 22 -15.43 -3.46 1.00
CA ASP A 22 -16.71 -2.91 1.44
C ASP A 22 -16.58 -1.42 1.82
N GLY A 23 -15.87 -0.65 0.97
CA GLY A 23 -15.59 0.77 1.15
C GLY A 23 -14.57 1.14 2.24
N LYS A 24 -13.95 0.16 2.92
CA LYS A 24 -12.99 0.40 4.02
C LYS A 24 -11.57 0.00 3.63
N PRO A 25 -10.54 0.79 4.01
CA PRO A 25 -9.16 0.41 3.80
C PRO A 25 -8.77 -0.72 4.74
N VAL A 26 -8.16 -1.77 4.18
CA VAL A 26 -7.63 -2.94 4.87
C VAL A 26 -6.13 -3.01 4.58
N ASP A 27 -5.32 -3.18 5.62
CA ASP A 27 -3.87 -3.34 5.48
C ASP A 27 -3.53 -4.57 4.62
N ALA A 28 -2.94 -4.31 3.46
CA ALA A 28 -2.50 -5.32 2.51
C ALA A 28 -1.01 -5.66 2.63
N GLY A 29 -0.27 -4.96 3.50
CA GLY A 29 1.13 -5.17 3.82
C GLY A 29 2.04 -4.00 3.46
N MET A 30 3.29 -4.07 3.92
CA MET A 30 4.32 -3.07 3.64
C MET A 30 5.09 -3.38 2.36
N ILE A 31 5.47 -2.33 1.64
CA ILE A 31 6.34 -2.39 0.46
C ILE A 31 7.75 -2.01 0.92
N SER A 32 8.42 -2.94 1.61
CA SER A 32 9.81 -2.79 2.05
C SER A 32 10.65 -4.05 1.79
N ASP A 33 10.00 -5.20 1.57
CA ASP A 33 10.65 -6.49 1.34
C ASP A 33 10.29 -7.09 -0.04
N CYS A 34 10.35 -6.23 -1.07
CA CYS A 34 9.94 -6.63 -2.42
C CYS A 34 11.15 -6.66 -3.34
N ALA A 35 11.70 -7.85 -3.59
CA ALA A 35 12.63 -8.11 -4.68
C ALA A 35 11.88 -8.11 -6.04
N GLY A 36 11.22 -6.99 -6.38
CA GLY A 36 10.47 -6.79 -7.62
C GLY A 36 8.97 -7.17 -7.55
N LEU A 37 8.59 -8.18 -6.77
CA LEU A 37 7.19 -8.56 -6.53
C LEU A 37 6.87 -8.58 -5.03
N CYS A 38 5.96 -7.70 -4.60
CA CYS A 38 5.41 -7.76 -3.25
C CYS A 38 4.36 -8.87 -3.17
N LYS A 39 4.56 -9.82 -2.25
CA LYS A 39 3.55 -10.84 -1.96
C LYS A 39 2.41 -10.18 -1.20
N LEU A 40 1.29 -9.97 -1.90
CA LEU A 40 0.10 -9.38 -1.30
C LEU A 40 -0.51 -10.38 -0.31
N LYS A 41 -1.02 -9.89 0.82
CA LYS A 41 -1.98 -10.66 1.61
C LYS A 41 -3.14 -11.05 0.69
N ASN A 42 -3.65 -12.27 0.83
CA ASN A 42 -4.81 -12.70 0.06
C ASN A 42 -6.03 -11.91 0.56
N ILE A 43 -6.43 -10.88 -0.19
CA ILE A 43 -7.59 -10.05 0.13
C ILE A 43 -8.69 -10.36 -0.87
N PRO A 44 -9.66 -11.23 -0.52
CA PRO A 44 -10.78 -11.50 -1.39
C PRO A 44 -11.66 -10.25 -1.50
N ARG A 45 -12.11 -9.94 -2.72
CA ARG A 45 -13.05 -8.85 -3.04
C ARG A 45 -12.51 -7.43 -2.81
N ALA A 46 -11.23 -7.18 -3.07
CA ALA A 46 -10.73 -5.81 -3.12
C ALA A 46 -11.42 -5.05 -4.27
N GLU A 47 -12.07 -3.93 -3.95
CA GLU A 47 -12.70 -2.99 -4.91
C GLU A 47 -11.68 -2.00 -5.48
N ALA A 48 -10.63 -1.71 -4.72
CA ALA A 48 -9.54 -0.85 -5.12
C ALA A 48 -8.28 -1.18 -4.30
N PHE A 49 -7.14 -0.71 -4.77
CA PHE A 49 -5.89 -0.71 -4.03
C PHE A 49 -5.37 0.71 -3.91
N ALA A 50 -4.76 1.02 -2.77
CA ALA A 50 -4.11 2.29 -2.51
C ALA A 50 -2.69 2.08 -1.97
N ILE A 51 -1.77 2.97 -2.32
CA ILE A 51 -0.41 3.00 -1.73
C ILE A 51 -0.25 4.34 -1.05
N THR A 52 0.15 4.33 0.21
CA THR A 52 0.48 5.53 0.98
C THR A 52 1.93 5.49 1.46
N LEU A 53 2.51 6.66 1.68
CA LEU A 53 3.78 6.80 2.39
C LEU A 53 3.50 6.97 3.89
N GLU A 54 3.96 6.01 4.69
CA GLU A 54 3.72 5.93 6.13
C GLU A 54 5.04 6.00 6.90
N THR A 55 4.97 6.26 8.21
CA THR A 55 6.15 6.14 9.07
C THR A 55 6.61 4.68 9.17
N MET A 56 7.89 4.48 9.49
CA MET A 56 8.42 3.14 9.77
C MET A 56 7.54 2.40 10.78
N GLY A 57 7.21 1.13 10.48
CA GLY A 57 6.25 0.32 11.25
C GLY A 57 4.83 0.32 10.68
N GLY A 58 4.51 1.22 9.75
CA GLY A 58 3.20 1.32 9.11
C GLY A 58 2.20 2.08 9.97
N SER A 59 0.99 2.20 9.46
CA SER A 59 -0.10 2.95 10.10
C SER A 59 -1.34 2.07 10.29
N PRO A 60 -2.19 2.36 11.29
CA PRO A 60 -3.46 1.67 11.50
C PRO A 60 -4.53 2.05 10.46
N ALA A 61 -4.38 3.21 9.81
CA ALA A 61 -5.24 3.71 8.75
C ALA A 61 -4.39 4.41 7.68
N PRO A 62 -4.84 4.48 6.41
CA PRO A 62 -4.08 5.12 5.35
C PRO A 62 -3.95 6.62 5.58
N ASN A 63 -2.73 7.13 5.46
CA ASN A 63 -2.47 8.55 5.39
C ASN A 63 -2.88 9.10 4.02
N MET A 64 -4.08 9.65 3.96
CA MET A 64 -4.65 10.19 2.72
C MET A 64 -3.92 11.44 2.20
N ASP A 65 -3.22 12.19 3.06
CA ASP A 65 -2.37 13.32 2.64
C ASP A 65 -1.12 12.84 1.90
N GLN A 66 -0.76 11.56 2.07
CA GLN A 66 0.40 10.91 1.48
C GLN A 66 -0.03 9.74 0.57
N LEU A 67 -1.15 9.88 -0.13
CA LEU A 67 -1.63 8.90 -1.11
C LEU A 67 -0.84 9.04 -2.42
N LEU A 68 -0.13 7.97 -2.82
CA LEU A 68 0.65 7.94 -4.06
C LEU A 68 -0.11 7.31 -5.23
N VAL A 69 -0.84 6.24 -4.95
CA VAL A 69 -1.52 5.45 -5.98
C VAL A 69 -2.90 5.08 -5.46
N LEU A 70 -3.91 5.21 -6.31
CA LEU A 70 -5.24 4.64 -6.12
C LEU A 70 -5.68 4.01 -7.43
N GLY A 71 -5.95 2.71 -7.41
CA GLY A 71 -6.43 1.97 -8.58
C GLY A 71 -7.67 1.17 -8.22
N LYS A 72 -8.77 1.35 -8.95
CA LYS A 72 -9.95 0.50 -8.80
C LYS A 72 -9.69 -0.87 -9.44
N VAL A 73 -10.19 -1.91 -8.80
CA VAL A 73 -10.26 -3.26 -9.35
C VAL A 73 -11.57 -3.34 -10.12
N GLY A 74 -11.46 -3.56 -11.43
CA GLY A 74 -12.60 -3.75 -12.34
C GLY A 74 -12.80 -5.21 -12.69
#